data_AF-A0A8X6JM68-F1
#
_entry.id   AF-A0A8X6JM68-F1
#
_cell.length_a   1.000
_cell.length_b   1.000
_cell.length_c   1.000
_cell.angle_alpha   90.00
_cell.angle_beta   90.00
_cell.angle_gamma   90.00
#
_symmetry.space_group_name_H-M   'P 1'
#
loop_
_entity.id
_entity.type
_entity.pdbx_description
1 polymer ?
#
loop_
_entity_poly.entity_id
_entity_poly.type
_entity_poly.pdbx_seq_one_letter_code
_entity_poly.pdbx_strand_id
1 'polypeptide(L)'
;MMELSSEEEVEPAREISDILGKWQEVSDFVEKRHPEKLSTGRASALFDDRCLTFFRNILKRRQKHTFLDRYLVKVSRSESQESEAKKTRR
;
A
#
# COMPACT_ATOMS: atom_id res chain seq x y z
N MET A 1 -15.07 7.54 -15.65
CA MET A 1 -14.82 7.25 -14.22
C MET A 1 -15.07 5.76 -14.07
N MET A 2 -14.02 4.93 -14.01
CA MET A 2 -14.21 3.48 -13.82
C MET A 2 -14.12 3.21 -12.32
N GLU A 3 -15.25 2.86 -11.71
CA GLU A 3 -15.31 2.24 -10.40
C GLU A 3 -14.82 0.79 -10.56
N LEU A 4 -13.61 0.51 -10.09
CA LEU A 4 -13.09 -0.85 -9.97
C LEU A 4 -13.53 -1.42 -8.62
N SER A 5 -14.18 -2.57 -8.67
CA SER A 5 -14.75 -3.30 -7.53
C SER A 5 -13.66 -3.72 -6.52
N SER A 6 -14.00 -3.68 -5.23
CA SER A 6 -13.09 -3.87 -4.09
C SER A 6 -12.37 -5.23 -4.04
N GLU A 7 -12.88 -6.26 -4.70
CA GLU A 7 -12.29 -7.61 -4.75
C GLU A 7 -11.16 -7.71 -5.78
N GLU A 8 -11.23 -6.96 -6.87
CA GLU A 8 -10.15 -6.80 -7.86
C GLU A 8 -9.01 -5.92 -7.31
N GLU A 9 -9.17 -5.35 -6.12
CA GLU A 9 -8.23 -4.41 -5.51
C GLU A 9 -7.21 -5.07 -4.56
N VAL A 10 -7.49 -6.30 -4.09
CA VAL A 10 -6.61 -7.03 -3.15
C VAL A 10 -5.52 -7.82 -3.86
N GLU A 11 -5.84 -8.50 -4.97
CA GLU A 11 -4.89 -9.15 -5.89
C GLU A 11 -3.74 -8.22 -6.32
N PRO A 12 -4.02 -7.00 -6.85
CA PRO A 12 -2.97 -6.11 -7.29
C PRO A 12 -2.07 -5.62 -6.14
N ALA A 13 -2.48 -5.71 -4.88
CA ALA A 13 -1.59 -5.31 -3.77
C ALA A 13 -0.44 -6.31 -3.59
N ARG A 14 -0.73 -7.61 -3.73
CA ARG A 14 0.28 -8.67 -3.66
C ARG A 14 1.21 -8.61 -4.86
N GLU A 15 0.65 -8.48 -6.06
CA GLU A 15 1.44 -8.34 -7.29
C GLU A 15 2.35 -7.11 -7.26
N ILE A 16 1.83 -5.96 -6.78
CA ILE A 16 2.64 -4.75 -6.61
C ILE A 16 3.79 -5.00 -5.61
N SER A 17 3.51 -5.66 -4.49
CA SER A 17 4.55 -6.00 -3.50
C SER A 17 5.63 -6.91 -4.10
N ASP A 18 5.24 -7.91 -4.89
CA ASP A 18 6.15 -8.85 -5.54
C ASP A 18 7.02 -8.15 -6.59
N ILE A 19 6.46 -7.25 -7.39
CA ILE A 19 7.20 -6.45 -8.37
C ILE A 19 8.20 -5.51 -7.68
N LEU A 20 7.81 -4.88 -6.56
CA LEU A 20 8.72 -4.06 -5.77
C LEU A 20 9.90 -4.88 -5.23
N GLY A 21 9.65 -6.13 -4.79
CA GLY A 21 10.69 -7.06 -4.37
C GLY A 21 11.64 -7.44 -5.52
N LYS A 22 11.09 -7.87 -6.66
CA LYS A 22 11.87 -8.22 -7.85
C LYS A 22 12.73 -7.06 -8.36
N TRP A 23 12.20 -5.84 -8.31
CA TRP A 23 13.00 -4.67 -8.67
C TRP A 23 14.19 -4.46 -7.76
N GLN A 24 14.03 -4.65 -6.44
CA GLN A 24 15.15 -4.52 -5.50
C GLN A 24 16.28 -5.50 -5.85
N GLU A 25 15.94 -6.74 -6.17
CA GLU A 25 16.93 -7.75 -6.61
C GLU A 25 17.65 -7.32 -7.89
N VAL A 26 16.93 -6.79 -8.87
CA VAL A 26 17.51 -6.27 -10.12
C VAL A 26 18.44 -5.09 -9.83
N SER A 27 17.98 -4.12 -9.05
CA SER A 27 18.77 -2.92 -8.71
C SER A 27 20.07 -3.30 -8.00
N ASP A 28 20.00 -4.17 -7.00
CA ASP A 28 21.16 -4.66 -6.25
C ASP A 28 22.15 -5.42 -7.14
N PHE A 29 21.64 -6.27 -8.03
CA PHE A 29 22.47 -7.02 -8.98
C PHE A 29 23.22 -6.07 -9.90
N VAL A 30 22.50 -5.11 -10.46
CA VAL A 30 23.02 -4.16 -11.42
C VAL A 30 24.04 -3.21 -10.79
N GLU A 31 23.79 -2.71 -9.57
CA GLU A 31 24.76 -1.87 -8.84
C GLU A 31 26.08 -2.59 -8.56
N LYS A 32 26.02 -3.90 -8.26
CA LYS A 32 27.19 -4.74 -7.98
C LYS A 32 27.97 -5.14 -9.23
N ARG A 33 27.29 -5.35 -10.36
CA ARG A 33 27.88 -6.00 -11.55
C ARG A 33 28.14 -5.04 -12.71
N HIS A 34 27.46 -3.90 -12.77
CA HIS A 34 27.59 -3.00 -13.92
C HIS A 34 28.89 -2.20 -13.86
N PRO A 35 29.69 -2.16 -14.94
CA PRO A 35 30.95 -1.41 -14.97
C PRO A 35 30.71 0.11 -14.92
N GLU A 36 29.63 0.58 -15.52
CA GLU A 36 29.27 2.00 -15.51
C GLU A 36 28.23 2.29 -14.42
N LYS A 37 28.71 2.49 -13.18
CA LYS A 37 27.82 2.67 -12.01
C LYS A 37 26.97 3.94 -12.06
N LEU A 38 27.48 5.02 -12.67
CA LEU A 38 26.80 6.31 -12.69
C LEU A 38 25.58 6.33 -13.60
N SER A 39 25.72 5.84 -14.83
CA SER A 39 24.61 5.75 -15.79
C SER A 39 23.51 4.85 -15.24
N THR A 40 23.89 3.70 -14.69
CA THR A 40 22.91 2.75 -14.19
C THR A 40 22.28 3.18 -12.87
N GLY A 41 23.03 3.83 -11.98
CA GLY A 41 22.46 4.44 -10.78
C GLY A 41 21.43 5.53 -11.14
N ARG A 42 21.69 6.33 -12.19
CA ARG A 42 20.71 7.31 -12.70
C ARG A 42 19.46 6.64 -13.28
N ALA A 43 19.63 5.56 -14.04
CA ALA A 43 18.51 4.79 -14.58
C ALA A 43 17.66 4.17 -13.47
N SER A 44 18.29 3.57 -12.45
CA SER A 44 17.60 3.02 -11.29
C SER A 44 16.86 4.10 -10.50
N ALA A 45 17.50 5.23 -10.23
CA ALA A 45 16.87 6.36 -9.53
C ALA A 45 15.65 6.91 -10.29
N LEU A 46 15.75 7.03 -11.61
CA LEU A 46 14.64 7.48 -12.45
C LEU A 46 13.46 6.51 -12.40
N PHE A 47 13.73 5.20 -12.41
CA PHE A 47 12.70 4.16 -12.30
C PHE A 47 12.03 4.16 -10.92
N ASP A 48 12.80 4.32 -9.85
CA ASP A 48 12.29 4.45 -8.48
C ASP A 48 11.36 5.67 -8.33
N ASP A 49 11.77 6.82 -8.85
CA ASP A 49 11.03 8.07 -8.75
C ASP A 49 9.74 8.05 -9.58
N ARG A 50 9.79 7.52 -10.81
CA ARG A 50 8.65 7.57 -11.74
C ARG A 50 7.71 6.39 -11.59
N CYS A 51 8.23 5.17 -11.53
CA CYS A 51 7.43 3.94 -11.56
C CYS A 51 7.12 3.45 -10.15
N LEU A 52 8.13 3.25 -9.30
CA LEU A 52 7.89 2.63 -8.00
C LEU A 52 7.17 3.54 -7.02
N THR A 53 7.39 4.85 -7.10
CA THR A 53 6.64 5.81 -6.29
C THR A 53 5.14 5.72 -6.54
N PHE A 54 4.72 5.51 -7.79
CA PHE A 54 3.30 5.30 -8.11
C PHE A 54 2.74 4.04 -7.42
N PHE A 55 3.45 2.92 -7.53
CA PHE A 55 3.05 1.66 -6.90
C PHE A 55 3.07 1.71 -5.37
N ARG A 56 4.09 2.32 -4.77
CA ARG A 56 4.17 2.57 -3.32
C ARG A 56 3.01 3.44 -2.85
N ASN A 57 2.58 4.42 -3.65
CA ASN A 57 1.43 5.26 -3.33
C ASN A 57 0.10 4.49 -3.39
N ILE A 58 -0.06 3.54 -4.31
CA ILE A 58 -1.21 2.63 -4.34
C ILE A 58 -1.28 1.85 -3.02
N LEU A 59 -0.17 1.23 -2.60
CA LEU A 59 -0.12 0.47 -1.34
C LEU A 59 -0.43 1.36 -0.11
N LYS A 60 0.13 2.56 -0.05
CA LYS A 60 -0.14 3.52 1.04
C LYS A 60 -1.61 3.93 1.10
N ARG A 61 -2.26 4.18 -0.03
CA ARG A 61 -3.68 4.53 -0.09
C ARG A 61 -4.55 3.40 0.45
N ARG A 62 -4.25 2.15 0.07
CA ARG A 62 -4.96 0.96 0.55
C ARG A 62 -4.79 0.75 2.05
N GLN A 63 -3.56 0.88 2.57
CA GLN A 63 -3.30 0.78 4.01
C GLN A 63 -4.10 1.81 4.82
N LYS A 64 -4.18 3.06 4.31
CA LYS A 64 -5.00 4.11 4.93
C LYS A 64 -6.49 3.78 4.89
N HIS A 65 -6.99 3.26 3.77
CA HIS A 65 -8.39 2.85 3.64
C HIS A 65 -8.74 1.75 4.64
N THR A 66 -7.94 0.68 4.72
CA THR A 66 -8.15 -0.41 5.68
C THR A 66 -8.07 0.07 7.14
N PHE A 67 -7.19 1.02 7.45
CA PHE A 67 -7.08 1.59 8.79
C PHE A 67 -8.32 2.40 9.18
N LEU A 68 -8.79 3.27 8.27
CA LEU A 68 -9.99 4.10 8.50
C LEU A 68 -11.23 3.21 8.65
N ASP A 69 -11.40 2.22 7.79
CA ASP A 69 -12.52 1.30 7.85
C ASP A 69 -12.56 0.56 9.20
N ARG A 70 -11.42 0.03 9.66
CA ARG A 70 -11.30 -0.59 10.97
C ARG A 70 -11.60 0.38 12.13
N TYR A 71 -11.16 1.63 12.01
CA TYR A 71 -11.40 2.64 13.04
C TYR A 71 -12.89 2.99 13.14
N LEU A 72 -13.57 3.21 12.01
CA LEU A 72 -15.00 3.51 11.98
C LEU A 72 -15.83 2.35 12.55
N VAL A 73 -15.50 1.09 12.23
CA VAL A 73 -16.13 -0.09 12.82
C VAL A 73 -15.94 -0.16 14.34
N LYS A 74 -14.78 0.28 14.85
CA LYS A 74 -14.53 0.29 16.30
C LYS A 74 -15.36 1.37 17.01
N VAL A 75 -15.46 2.57 16.41
CA VAL A 75 -16.25 3.68 16.97
C VAL A 75 -17.73 3.34 17.05
N SER A 76 -18.31 2.78 15.99
CA SER A 76 -19.74 2.40 15.97
C SER A 76 -20.07 1.31 17.00
N ARG A 77 -19.12 0.40 17.26
CA ARG A 77 -19.28 -0.65 18.28
C ARG A 77 -19.23 -0.08 19.70
N SER A 78 -18.39 0.93 19.96
CA SER A 78 -18.36 1.62 21.26
C SER A 78 -19.61 2.44 21.55
N GLU A 79 -20.16 3.14 20.55
CA GLU A 79 -21.40 3.92 20.71
C GLU A 79 -22.63 3.02 20.94
N SER A 80 -22.66 1.86 20.31
CA SER A 80 -23.71 0.85 20.53
C SER A 80 -23.66 0.25 21.93
N GLN A 81 -22.47 0.01 22.49
CA GLN A 81 -22.32 -0.51 23.86
C GLN A 81 -22.66 0.54 24.93
N GLU A 82 -22.35 1.82 24.69
CA GLU A 82 -22.69 2.90 25.63
C GLU A 82 -24.20 3.23 25.65
N SER A 83 -24.88 3.08 24.51
CA SER A 83 -26.33 3.26 24.42
C SER A 83 -27.12 2.12 25.06
N GLU A 84 -26.61 0.88 25.00
CA GLU A 84 -27.22 -0.25 25.74
C GLU A 84 -26.99 -0.15 27.26
N ALA A 85 -25.79 0.24 27.70
CA ALA A 85 -25.50 0.41 29.13
C ALA A 85 -26.37 1.48 29.83
N LYS A 86 -26.81 2.52 29.09
CA LYS A 86 -27.71 3.56 29.59
C LYS A 86 -29.19 3.12 29.62
N LYS A 87 -29.56 2.08 28.87
CA LYS A 87 -30.94 1.55 28.81
C LYS A 87 -31.24 0.59 29.97
N THR A 88 -30.24 -0.11 30.48
CA THR A 88 -30.38 -1.09 31.59
C THR A 88 -30.39 -0.44 32.99
N ARG A 89 -30.19 0.89 33.09
CA ARG A 89 -30.19 1.64 34.36
C ARG A 89 -31.42 2.54 34.55
N ARG A 90 -32.48 2.35 33.75
CA ARG A 90 -33.77 3.03 33.88
C ARG A 90 -34.83 2.10 34.46
#